data_AF-A0A7X6X9C1-F1
#
_entry.id   AF-A0A7X6X9C1-F1
#
_cell.length_a   1.000
_cell.length_b   1.000
_cell.length_c   1.000
_cell.angle_alpha   90.00
_cell.angle_beta   90.00
_cell.angle_gamma   90.00
#
_symmetry.space_group_name_H-M   'P 1'
#
loop_
_entity.id
_entity.type
_entity.pdbx_description
1 polymer ?
#
loop_
_entity_poly.entity_id
_entity_poly.type
_entity_poly.pdbx_seq_one_letter_code
_entity_poly.pdbx_strand_id
1 'polypeptide(L)'
;GKSIQGSLPTCSVLCEHVSYLLNHEMYNITEFDFTGDPSTGLSQLLAGTPFSAGVVDFTESITMKINQKVSRRAALMQYIAILGGEIEYDGYNINIRSHRGSIDYIQVMGSKNVTDVAVSHDSRENASSYDISFFKLMDLAVGDNVHIIFNPLGINVKTRIISLEYNPFYRFNIRVEVGRYRPSISDTFYRIENSISNVGSSVDDLQNQVYDLGVSYTIVKTLSVVDNKINVTYEVEKGDTHQYHAEYSFTTDSSGRITSITLEDIFSELLLKEVSSLLIDAAAFEVTYADGSTGSYTYSTDSSGRITAIEKV
;
A
#
# COMPACT_ATOMS: atom_id res chain seq x y z
N GLY A 1 -38.70 11.35 -20.54
CA GLY A 1 -40.10 11.32 -20.06
C GLY A 1 -41.01 11.85 -21.16
N LYS A 2 -42.21 11.30 -21.34
CA LYS A 2 -43.18 11.78 -22.35
C LYS A 2 -44.06 12.85 -21.71
N SER A 3 -44.10 14.04 -22.31
CA SER A 3 -45.00 15.13 -21.93
C SER A 3 -45.79 15.55 -23.16
N ILE A 4 -47.10 15.75 -23.00
CA ILE A 4 -47.98 16.24 -24.08
C ILE A 4 -48.12 17.74 -23.87
N GLN A 5 -47.37 18.53 -24.63
CA GLN A 5 -47.62 19.95 -24.81
C GLN A 5 -48.13 20.16 -26.24
N GLY A 6 -49.45 20.30 -26.40
CA GLY A 6 -50.11 20.60 -27.67
C GLY A 6 -50.09 19.47 -28.70
N SER A 7 -51.08 18.57 -28.66
CA SER A 7 -51.49 17.58 -29.70
C SER A 7 -50.42 16.71 -30.41
N LEU A 8 -49.14 16.81 -30.06
CA LEU A 8 -48.05 16.01 -30.62
C LEU A 8 -47.31 15.31 -29.46
N PRO A 9 -47.12 13.98 -29.52
CA PRO A 9 -46.35 13.27 -28.52
C PRO A 9 -44.88 13.67 -28.61
N THR A 10 -44.34 14.27 -27.55
CA THR A 10 -42.90 14.54 -27.44
C THR A 10 -42.21 13.44 -26.63
N CYS A 11 -40.99 13.06 -27.05
CA CYS A 11 -40.16 12.10 -26.34
C CYS A 11 -38.75 12.69 -26.19
N SER A 12 -38.30 12.87 -24.95
CA SER A 12 -36.92 13.24 -24.64
C SER A 12 -36.17 12.01 -24.12
N VAL A 13 -35.00 11.76 -24.69
CA VAL A 13 -34.10 10.65 -24.37
C VAL A 13 -32.78 11.23 -23.89
N LEU A 14 -32.27 10.71 -22.76
CA LEU A 14 -30.93 10.95 -22.26
C LEU A 14 -30.22 9.60 -22.23
N CYS A 15 -29.04 9.51 -22.82
CA CYS A 15 -28.23 8.29 -22.86
C CYS A 15 -26.82 8.59 -22.35
N GLU A 16 -26.28 7.67 -21.56
CA GLU A 16 -24.88 7.69 -21.14
C GLU A 16 -24.02 6.93 -22.15
N HIS A 17 -22.70 7.13 -22.07
CA HIS A 17 -21.75 6.37 -22.87
C HIS A 17 -21.78 4.89 -22.48
N VAL A 18 -21.58 3.98 -23.45
CA VAL A 18 -21.64 2.52 -23.23
C VAL A 18 -20.67 2.03 -22.14
N SER A 19 -19.56 2.74 -21.94
CA SER A 19 -18.56 2.44 -20.90
C SER A 19 -19.13 2.42 -19.48
N TYR A 20 -20.28 3.06 -19.23
CA TYR A 20 -20.96 2.99 -17.93
C TYR A 20 -21.46 1.59 -17.58
N LEU A 21 -21.53 0.66 -18.55
CA LEU A 21 -21.73 -0.77 -18.28
C LEU A 21 -20.68 -1.33 -17.30
N LEU A 22 -19.46 -0.81 -17.30
CA LEU A 22 -18.40 -1.22 -16.37
C LEU A 22 -18.71 -0.89 -14.89
N ASN A 23 -19.75 -0.09 -14.61
CA ASN A 23 -20.26 0.15 -13.26
C ASN A 23 -21.27 -0.90 -12.81
N HIS A 24 -21.77 -1.75 -13.71
CA HIS A 24 -22.80 -2.73 -13.37
C HIS A 24 -22.22 -3.82 -12.45
N GLU A 25 -22.95 -4.17 -11.39
CA GLU A 25 -22.44 -5.06 -10.35
C GLU A 25 -21.98 -6.44 -10.86
N MET A 26 -22.55 -6.91 -11.97
CA MET A 26 -22.19 -8.18 -12.60
C MET A 26 -20.73 -8.24 -13.09
N TYR A 27 -20.09 -7.09 -13.31
CA TYR A 27 -18.69 -7.01 -13.74
C TYR A 27 -17.73 -6.70 -12.59
N ASN A 28 -18.25 -6.52 -11.36
CA ASN A 28 -17.42 -6.27 -10.19
C ASN A 28 -16.41 -7.42 -10.02
N ILE A 29 -15.22 -7.05 -9.53
CA ILE A 29 -14.16 -7.99 -9.20
C ILE A 29 -13.81 -7.85 -7.73
N THR A 30 -13.46 -8.96 -7.11
CA THR A 30 -13.00 -9.01 -5.70
C THR A 30 -11.50 -9.16 -5.60
N GLU A 31 -10.87 -9.63 -6.68
CA GLU A 31 -9.44 -9.85 -6.76
C GLU A 31 -8.92 -9.54 -8.17
N PHE A 32 -7.69 -9.06 -8.22
CA PHE A 32 -6.90 -8.90 -9.44
C PHE A 32 -5.44 -8.83 -9.01
N ASP A 33 -4.56 -9.63 -9.58
CA ASP A 33 -3.11 -9.53 -9.34
C ASP A 33 -2.42 -9.72 -10.69
N PHE A 34 -1.79 -8.66 -11.17
CA PHE A 34 -1.11 -8.66 -12.44
C PHE A 34 0.24 -7.98 -12.32
N THR A 35 1.26 -8.57 -12.92
CA THR A 35 2.54 -7.92 -13.21
C THR A 35 2.98 -8.27 -14.63
N GLY A 36 3.31 -7.25 -15.43
CA GLY A 36 3.81 -7.45 -16.78
C GLY A 36 3.42 -6.32 -17.74
N ASP A 37 3.30 -6.69 -19.02
CA ASP A 37 3.00 -5.77 -20.12
C ASP A 37 1.63 -5.07 -19.95
N PRO A 38 1.55 -3.73 -20.12
CA PRO A 38 0.30 -2.97 -19.99
C PRO A 38 -0.83 -3.37 -20.93
N SER A 39 -0.55 -3.77 -22.17
CA SER A 39 -1.61 -4.21 -23.08
C SER A 39 -2.23 -5.53 -22.62
N THR A 40 -1.38 -6.43 -22.13
CA THR A 40 -1.80 -7.73 -21.57
C THR A 40 -2.60 -7.53 -20.29
N GLY A 41 -2.13 -6.66 -19.39
CA GLY A 41 -2.82 -6.39 -18.13
C GLY A 41 -4.18 -5.73 -18.34
N LEU A 42 -4.32 -4.80 -19.28
CA LEU A 42 -5.61 -4.21 -19.64
C LEU A 42 -6.57 -5.27 -20.21
N SER A 43 -6.06 -6.18 -21.05
CA SER A 43 -6.85 -7.27 -21.62
C SER A 43 -7.38 -8.20 -20.54
N GLN A 44 -6.53 -8.59 -19.57
CA GLN A 44 -6.95 -9.38 -18.41
C GLN A 44 -7.92 -8.62 -17.52
N LEU A 45 -7.65 -7.33 -17.31
CA LEU A 45 -8.52 -6.47 -16.51
C LEU A 45 -9.89 -6.33 -17.13
N LEU A 46 -10.06 -6.35 -18.45
CA LEU A 46 -11.38 -6.23 -19.10
C LEU A 46 -12.06 -7.59 -19.35
N ALA A 47 -11.38 -8.70 -19.04
CA ALA A 47 -11.90 -10.04 -19.26
C ALA A 47 -13.25 -10.25 -18.56
N GLY A 48 -14.21 -10.84 -19.29
CA GLY A 48 -15.58 -11.06 -18.83
C GLY A 48 -16.51 -9.86 -18.99
N THR A 49 -16.03 -8.74 -19.57
CA THR A 49 -16.87 -7.61 -19.97
C THR A 49 -17.05 -7.58 -21.49
N PRO A 50 -18.00 -6.80 -22.04
CA PRO A 50 -18.10 -6.62 -23.48
C PRO A 50 -16.98 -5.74 -24.07
N PHE A 51 -16.05 -5.24 -23.25
CA PHE A 51 -14.96 -4.37 -23.67
C PHE A 51 -13.68 -5.15 -23.92
N SER A 52 -12.88 -4.67 -24.87
CA SER A 52 -11.55 -5.19 -25.21
C SER A 52 -10.48 -4.12 -25.03
N ALA A 53 -9.25 -4.55 -24.77
CA ALA A 53 -8.10 -3.65 -24.80
C ALA A 53 -7.85 -3.22 -26.25
N GLY A 54 -7.75 -1.91 -26.46
CA GLY A 54 -7.30 -1.33 -27.72
C GLY A 54 -5.83 -0.94 -27.63
N VAL A 55 -5.48 0.24 -28.14
CA VAL A 55 -4.10 0.70 -28.17
C VAL A 55 -3.65 1.17 -26.79
N VAL A 56 -2.52 0.64 -26.31
CA VAL A 56 -1.84 1.07 -25.08
C VAL A 56 -0.46 1.60 -25.45
N ASP A 57 -0.21 2.90 -25.24
CA ASP A 57 1.06 3.55 -25.62
C ASP A 57 2.23 3.22 -24.69
N PHE A 58 1.97 2.50 -23.59
CA PHE A 58 2.92 2.22 -22.53
C PHE A 58 3.48 0.81 -22.66
N THR A 59 4.79 0.66 -22.56
CA THR A 59 5.49 -0.63 -22.70
C THR A 59 6.24 -1.07 -21.44
N GLU A 60 6.38 -0.17 -20.46
CA GLU A 60 7.05 -0.51 -19.20
C GLU A 60 6.17 -1.45 -18.37
N SER A 61 6.80 -2.45 -17.75
CA SER A 61 6.09 -3.41 -16.90
C SER A 61 5.40 -2.68 -15.76
N ILE A 62 4.15 -3.04 -15.52
CA ILE A 62 3.36 -2.53 -14.40
C ILE A 62 3.02 -3.64 -13.42
N THR A 63 2.68 -3.26 -12.20
CA THR A 63 2.09 -4.15 -11.20
C THR A 63 0.81 -3.51 -10.67
N MET A 64 -0.26 -4.28 -10.58
CA MET A 64 -1.51 -3.85 -9.96
C MET A 64 -2.14 -4.99 -9.18
N LYS A 65 -2.58 -4.70 -7.96
CA LYS A 65 -3.28 -5.63 -7.09
C LYS A 65 -4.61 -5.06 -6.59
N ILE A 66 -5.60 -5.93 -6.46
CA ILE A 66 -6.91 -5.68 -5.87
C ILE A 66 -7.23 -6.89 -5.00
N ASN A 67 -7.66 -6.64 -3.77
CA ASN A 67 -8.01 -7.66 -2.78
C ASN A 67 -9.37 -7.38 -2.10
N GLN A 68 -10.24 -6.63 -2.78
CA GLN A 68 -11.56 -6.22 -2.30
C GLN A 68 -12.53 -6.05 -3.47
N LYS A 69 -13.84 -6.07 -3.14
CA LYS A 69 -14.90 -5.85 -4.13
C LYS A 69 -14.88 -4.42 -4.66
N VAL A 70 -14.65 -4.25 -5.96
CA VAL A 70 -14.69 -2.97 -6.67
C VAL A 70 -15.45 -3.09 -7.99
N SER A 71 -15.94 -1.96 -8.53
CA SER A 71 -16.49 -1.98 -9.89
C SER A 71 -15.40 -2.16 -10.94
N ARG A 72 -15.76 -2.70 -12.10
CA ARG A 72 -14.77 -2.86 -13.18
C ARG A 72 -14.22 -1.52 -13.63
N ARG A 73 -15.09 -0.50 -13.70
CA ARG A 73 -14.71 0.87 -14.07
C ARG A 73 -13.70 1.44 -13.08
N ALA A 74 -13.90 1.18 -11.79
CA ALA A 74 -13.00 1.59 -10.73
C ALA A 74 -11.59 0.99 -10.91
N ALA A 75 -11.53 -0.32 -11.13
CA ALA A 75 -10.28 -1.02 -11.39
C ALA A 75 -9.58 -0.48 -12.66
N LEU A 76 -10.34 -0.22 -13.74
CA LEU A 76 -9.83 0.40 -14.95
C LEU A 76 -9.24 1.80 -14.70
N MET A 77 -9.92 2.66 -13.94
CA MET A 77 -9.42 4.00 -13.62
C MET A 77 -8.13 3.94 -12.80
N GLN A 78 -8.03 2.99 -11.86
CA GLN A 78 -6.80 2.75 -11.10
C GLN A 78 -5.65 2.30 -12.00
N TYR A 79 -5.93 1.39 -12.93
CA TYR A 79 -4.96 0.90 -13.91
C TYR A 79 -4.36 2.03 -14.77
N ILE A 80 -5.23 2.93 -15.26
CA ILE A 80 -4.83 4.12 -16.02
C ILE A 80 -4.02 5.08 -15.16
N ALA A 81 -4.40 5.27 -13.90
CA ALA A 81 -3.69 6.14 -12.97
C ALA A 81 -2.27 5.64 -12.67
N ILE A 82 -2.06 4.32 -12.55
CA ILE A 82 -0.74 3.71 -12.38
C ILE A 82 0.14 3.97 -13.61
N LEU A 83 -0.43 3.84 -14.81
CA LEU A 83 0.27 4.12 -16.07
C LEU A 83 0.55 5.62 -16.29
N GLY A 84 -0.21 6.51 -15.65
CA GLY A 84 -0.18 7.94 -15.93
C GLY A 84 -0.73 8.30 -17.31
N GLY A 85 -1.56 7.42 -17.87
CA GLY A 85 -2.14 7.58 -19.21
C GLY A 85 -3.50 8.27 -19.21
N GLU A 86 -4.03 8.44 -20.42
CA GLU A 86 -5.34 9.00 -20.67
C GLU A 86 -6.24 7.97 -21.34
N ILE A 87 -7.49 7.92 -20.88
CA ILE A 87 -8.47 7.00 -21.43
C ILE A 87 -9.11 7.56 -22.70
N GLU A 88 -9.17 6.72 -23.71
CA GLU A 88 -9.90 6.96 -24.96
C GLU A 88 -10.80 5.76 -25.25
N TYR A 89 -12.07 6.03 -25.51
CA TYR A 89 -13.06 5.02 -25.84
C TYR A 89 -13.28 5.00 -27.35
N ASP A 90 -13.13 3.82 -27.95
CA ASP A 90 -13.43 3.57 -29.37
C ASP A 90 -14.43 2.41 -29.47
N GLY A 91 -15.71 2.76 -29.34
CA GLY A 91 -16.80 1.78 -29.24
C GLY A 91 -16.64 0.88 -28.01
N TYR A 92 -16.37 -0.41 -28.25
CA TYR A 92 -16.08 -1.41 -27.20
C TYR A 92 -14.59 -1.62 -26.94
N ASN A 93 -13.71 -0.90 -27.65
CA ASN A 93 -12.29 -0.89 -27.37
C ASN A 93 -11.94 0.25 -26.40
N ILE A 94 -11.06 -0.02 -25.45
CA ILE A 94 -10.54 0.96 -24.51
C ILE A 94 -9.05 1.13 -24.76
N ASN A 95 -8.67 2.33 -25.18
CA ASN A 95 -7.30 2.73 -25.41
C ASN A 95 -6.75 3.46 -24.18
N ILE A 96 -5.45 3.29 -23.92
CA ILE A 96 -4.69 4.07 -22.93
C ILE A 96 -3.60 4.81 -23.68
N ARG A 97 -3.83 6.11 -23.91
CA ARG A 97 -2.96 6.98 -24.70
C ARG A 97 -2.02 7.74 -23.78
N SER A 98 -0.84 8.08 -24.28
CA SER A 98 0.06 9.04 -23.62
C SER A 98 -0.48 10.47 -23.67
N HIS A 99 -1.20 10.81 -24.73
CA HIS A 99 -1.95 12.05 -24.91
C HIS A 99 -3.14 11.81 -25.85
N ARG A 100 -4.32 12.22 -25.43
CA ARG A 100 -5.56 12.18 -26.22
C ARG A 100 -5.80 13.50 -26.93
N GLY A 101 -6.24 13.43 -28.17
CA GLY A 101 -6.45 14.61 -29.02
C GLY A 101 -5.15 15.15 -29.61
N SER A 102 -5.22 16.31 -30.25
CA SER A 102 -4.09 16.97 -30.88
C SER A 102 -3.05 17.44 -29.86
N ILE A 103 -1.79 17.10 -30.12
CA ILE A 103 -0.64 17.66 -29.39
C ILE A 103 -0.37 19.09 -29.87
N ASP A 104 -0.53 19.34 -31.17
CA ASP A 104 -0.38 20.66 -31.76
C ASP A 104 -1.52 21.57 -31.35
N TYR A 105 -1.18 22.83 -31.08
CA TYR A 105 -2.16 23.83 -30.67
C TYR A 105 -3.06 24.24 -31.83
N ILE A 106 -4.33 23.87 -31.74
CA ILE A 106 -5.36 24.31 -32.68
C ILE A 106 -5.75 25.74 -32.34
N GLN A 107 -5.55 26.66 -33.29
CA GLN A 107 -5.97 28.05 -33.09
C GLN A 107 -7.48 28.15 -33.25
N VAL A 108 -8.18 28.34 -32.13
CA VAL A 108 -9.65 28.40 -32.10
C VAL A 108 -10.18 29.81 -32.37
N MET A 109 -9.31 30.82 -32.41
CA MET A 109 -9.68 32.22 -32.60
C MET A 109 -9.13 32.81 -33.90
N GLY A 110 -10.04 33.13 -34.82
CA GLY A 110 -9.79 33.89 -36.04
C GLY A 110 -10.86 34.96 -36.23
N SER A 111 -10.85 35.97 -35.34
CA SER A 111 -11.54 37.27 -35.41
C SER A 111 -13.06 37.38 -35.72
N LYS A 112 -13.79 36.33 -36.11
CA LYS A 112 -15.23 36.44 -36.48
C LYS A 112 -16.16 35.31 -36.02
N ASN A 113 -15.64 34.27 -35.37
CA ASN A 113 -16.39 33.02 -35.17
C ASN A 113 -16.72 32.71 -33.71
N VAL A 114 -16.62 33.69 -32.81
CA VAL A 114 -16.96 33.50 -31.39
C VAL A 114 -18.14 34.37 -31.04
N THR A 115 -19.18 33.72 -30.52
CA THR A 115 -20.42 34.39 -30.11
C THR A 115 -20.42 34.71 -28.64
N ASP A 116 -19.72 33.92 -27.82
CA ASP A 116 -19.69 34.11 -26.38
C ASP A 116 -18.37 33.59 -25.79
N VAL A 117 -17.85 34.33 -24.80
CA VAL A 117 -16.68 33.96 -24.00
C VAL A 117 -16.98 34.30 -22.55
N ALA A 118 -17.06 33.28 -21.70
CA ALA A 118 -17.11 33.45 -20.27
C ALA A 118 -15.81 32.94 -19.65
N VAL A 119 -15.30 33.65 -18.63
CA VAL A 119 -14.08 33.30 -17.90
C VAL A 119 -14.42 33.16 -16.44
N SER A 120 -14.09 32.00 -15.88
CA SER A 120 -14.16 31.76 -14.44
C SER A 120 -12.74 31.60 -13.89
N HIS A 121 -12.41 32.35 -12.85
CA HIS A 121 -11.10 32.29 -12.22
C HIS A 121 -11.23 31.82 -10.76
N ASP A 122 -10.60 30.69 -10.44
CA ASP A 122 -10.47 30.24 -9.05
C ASP A 122 -9.13 30.71 -8.48
N SER A 123 -9.20 31.69 -7.58
CA SER A 123 -8.03 32.29 -6.92
C SER A 123 -7.35 31.35 -5.92
N ARG A 124 -7.99 30.26 -5.50
CA ARG A 124 -7.40 29.26 -4.60
C ARG A 124 -6.43 28.34 -5.34
N GLU A 125 -6.76 27.98 -6.57
CA GLU A 125 -5.96 27.09 -7.42
C GLU A 125 -5.12 27.83 -8.47
N ASN A 126 -5.29 29.15 -8.58
CA ASN A 126 -4.73 29.97 -9.65
C ASN A 126 -5.01 29.35 -11.03
N ALA A 127 -6.26 28.91 -11.23
CA ALA A 127 -6.72 28.24 -12.42
C ALA A 127 -7.88 29.02 -13.06
N SER A 128 -7.87 29.11 -14.39
CA SER A 128 -8.93 29.74 -15.15
C SER A 128 -9.60 28.69 -16.05
N SER A 129 -10.92 28.61 -15.99
CA SER A 129 -11.72 27.90 -16.98
C SER A 129 -12.35 28.90 -17.94
N TYR A 130 -12.50 28.49 -19.20
CA TYR A 130 -13.13 29.30 -20.22
C TYR A 130 -14.25 28.49 -20.86
N ASP A 131 -15.43 29.09 -20.92
CA ASP A 131 -16.57 28.61 -21.68
C ASP A 131 -16.64 29.42 -22.97
N ILE A 132 -16.41 28.75 -24.10
CA ILE A 132 -16.36 29.41 -25.40
C ILE A 132 -17.40 28.80 -26.31
N SER A 133 -18.23 29.66 -26.92
CA SER A 133 -19.18 29.28 -27.96
C SER A 133 -18.66 29.67 -29.33
N PHE A 134 -18.47 28.68 -30.20
CA PHE A 134 -18.03 28.87 -31.58
C PHE A 134 -19.22 28.88 -32.55
N PHE A 135 -19.22 29.82 -33.49
CA PHE A 135 -20.12 29.87 -34.65
C PHE A 135 -19.40 29.45 -35.95
N LYS A 136 -18.69 28.31 -35.89
CA LYS A 136 -18.07 27.68 -37.06
C LYS A 136 -17.92 26.19 -36.81
N LEU A 137 -18.06 25.41 -37.87
CA LEU A 137 -17.69 24.01 -37.85
C LEU A 137 -16.16 23.91 -37.65
N MET A 138 -15.76 23.48 -36.46
CA MET A 138 -14.38 23.15 -36.15
C MET A 138 -14.30 21.67 -35.80
N ASP A 139 -13.27 21.00 -36.30
CA ASP A 139 -12.97 19.63 -35.90
C ASP A 139 -12.19 19.70 -34.58
N LEU A 140 -12.93 19.63 -33.47
CA LEU A 140 -12.39 19.69 -32.11
C LEU A 140 -12.82 18.43 -31.37
N ALA A 141 -11.88 17.85 -30.65
CA ALA A 141 -12.08 16.73 -29.76
C ALA A 141 -11.68 17.08 -28.33
N VAL A 142 -12.32 16.42 -27.37
CA VAL A 142 -11.90 16.52 -25.97
C VAL A 142 -10.51 15.92 -25.84
N GLY A 143 -9.59 16.67 -25.24
CA GLY A 143 -8.16 16.37 -25.19
C GLY A 143 -7.30 17.24 -26.11
N ASP A 144 -7.87 17.93 -27.09
CA ASP A 144 -7.08 18.80 -27.98
C ASP A 144 -6.42 19.95 -27.22
N ASN A 145 -5.16 20.23 -27.57
CA ASN A 145 -4.49 21.47 -27.20
C ASN A 145 -5.01 22.61 -28.07
N VAL A 146 -5.43 23.70 -27.44
CA VAL A 146 -6.02 24.85 -28.13
C VAL A 146 -5.36 26.15 -27.73
N HIS A 147 -5.28 27.07 -28.69
CA HIS A 147 -4.78 28.42 -28.50
C HIS A 147 -5.91 29.43 -28.69
N ILE A 148 -6.32 30.05 -27.58
CA ILE A 148 -7.41 31.01 -27.52
C ILE A 148 -6.82 32.42 -27.51
N ILE A 149 -7.13 33.20 -28.54
CA ILE A 149 -6.75 34.60 -28.67
C ILE A 149 -8.01 35.47 -28.80
N PHE A 150 -8.38 36.21 -27.75
CA PHE A 150 -9.48 37.18 -27.78
C PHE A 150 -9.00 38.56 -27.35
N ASN A 151 -8.56 39.35 -28.34
CA ASN A 151 -7.99 40.68 -28.13
C ASN A 151 -8.89 41.65 -27.33
N PRO A 152 -10.23 41.70 -27.52
CA PRO A 152 -11.08 42.62 -26.76
C PRO A 152 -11.06 42.42 -25.24
N LEU A 153 -10.81 41.20 -24.77
CA LEU A 153 -10.64 40.88 -23.34
C LEU A 153 -9.18 40.61 -22.96
N GLY A 154 -8.23 40.86 -23.86
CA GLY A 154 -6.81 40.58 -23.62
C GLY A 154 -6.47 39.10 -23.39
N ILE A 155 -7.32 38.17 -23.84
CA ILE A 155 -7.10 36.73 -23.64
C ILE A 155 -6.11 36.24 -24.70
N ASN A 156 -5.02 35.61 -24.27
CA ASN A 156 -4.07 34.92 -25.12
C ASN A 156 -3.53 33.71 -24.36
N VAL A 157 -4.24 32.58 -24.45
CA VAL A 157 -4.04 31.44 -23.56
C VAL A 157 -3.92 30.15 -24.37
N LYS A 158 -2.90 29.38 -24.03
CA LYS A 158 -2.71 28.00 -24.48
C LYS A 158 -3.21 27.08 -23.39
N THR A 159 -4.16 26.23 -23.73
CA THR A 159 -4.88 25.37 -22.77
C THR A 159 -5.40 24.14 -23.49
N ARG A 160 -6.15 23.29 -22.78
CA ARG A 160 -6.61 22.00 -23.27
C ARG A 160 -8.13 21.88 -23.11
N ILE A 161 -8.79 21.25 -24.09
CA ILE A 161 -10.22 20.97 -24.04
C ILE A 161 -10.49 19.86 -23.01
N ILE A 162 -11.28 20.17 -22.00
CA ILE A 162 -11.70 19.22 -20.96
C ILE A 162 -13.14 18.72 -21.17
N SER A 163 -14.00 19.55 -21.77
CA SER A 163 -15.38 19.19 -22.08
C SER A 163 -15.80 19.84 -23.39
N LEU A 164 -16.68 19.15 -24.12
CA LEU A 164 -17.21 19.60 -25.40
C LEU A 164 -18.68 19.19 -25.51
N GLU A 165 -19.55 20.19 -25.66
CA GLU A 165 -20.99 20.02 -25.84
C GLU A 165 -21.38 20.64 -27.18
N TYR A 166 -22.16 19.90 -27.99
CA TYR A 166 -22.64 20.39 -29.28
C TYR A 166 -23.94 19.73 -29.70
N ASN A 167 -24.68 20.39 -30.58
CA ASN A 167 -25.81 19.79 -31.27
C ASN A 167 -25.31 18.97 -32.47
N PRO A 168 -25.56 17.64 -32.52
CA PRO A 168 -25.07 16.79 -33.60
C PRO A 168 -25.68 17.14 -34.98
N PHE A 169 -26.86 17.75 -35.01
CA PHE A 169 -27.53 18.21 -36.23
C PHE A 169 -27.17 19.67 -36.59
N TYR A 170 -26.62 20.43 -35.64
CA TYR A 170 -26.27 21.83 -35.84
C TYR A 170 -24.98 22.20 -35.07
N ARG A 171 -23.82 21.81 -35.62
CA ARG A 171 -22.49 21.99 -35.03
C ARG A 171 -21.95 23.43 -35.08
N PHE A 172 -22.80 24.42 -35.31
CA PHE A 172 -22.41 25.84 -35.28
C PHE A 172 -22.57 26.47 -33.88
N ASN A 173 -22.88 25.68 -32.87
CA ASN A 173 -22.75 26.09 -31.49
C ASN A 173 -22.08 24.94 -30.73
N ILE A 174 -20.78 25.08 -30.54
CA ILE A 174 -19.97 24.16 -29.75
C ILE A 174 -19.60 24.94 -28.49
N ARG A 175 -19.99 24.41 -27.34
CA ARG A 175 -19.53 24.88 -26.04
C ARG A 175 -18.32 24.06 -25.65
N VAL A 176 -17.22 24.76 -25.47
CA VAL A 176 -15.96 24.14 -25.07
C VAL A 176 -15.58 24.69 -23.71
N GLU A 177 -15.35 23.77 -22.79
CA GLU A 177 -14.71 24.07 -21.53
C GLU A 177 -13.23 23.72 -21.66
N VAL A 178 -12.37 24.68 -21.33
CA VAL A 178 -10.92 24.50 -21.35
C VAL A 178 -10.31 24.75 -19.98
N GLY A 179 -9.26 24.02 -19.66
CA GLY A 179 -8.56 24.16 -18.39
C GLY A 179 -7.36 23.23 -18.30
N ARG A 180 -6.75 23.18 -17.11
CA ARG A 180 -5.84 22.07 -16.82
C ARG A 180 -6.66 20.79 -16.82
N TYR A 181 -6.23 19.79 -17.57
CA TYR A 181 -6.79 18.45 -17.45
C TYR A 181 -6.53 17.96 -16.02
N ARG A 182 -7.56 18.10 -15.19
CA ARG A 182 -7.68 17.39 -13.92
C ARG A 182 -8.48 16.15 -14.26
N PRO A 183 -7.98 14.94 -13.96
CA PRO A 183 -8.85 13.77 -13.86
C PRO A 183 -9.89 14.03 -12.76
N SER A 184 -10.97 14.73 -13.06
CA SER A 184 -12.13 14.90 -12.18
C SER A 184 -13.30 14.21 -12.90
N ILE A 185 -14.16 13.39 -12.29
CA ILE A 185 -14.66 13.32 -10.92
C ILE A 185 -14.79 11.82 -10.55
N SER A 186 -13.88 11.33 -9.72
CA SER A 186 -14.11 10.21 -8.78
C SER A 186 -13.00 10.26 -7.72
N ASP A 187 -12.92 11.42 -7.07
CA ASP A 187 -11.92 11.80 -6.07
C ASP A 187 -12.06 11.05 -4.72
N THR A 188 -12.53 9.79 -4.69
CA THR A 188 -12.72 9.12 -3.38
C THR A 188 -12.60 7.60 -3.33
N PHE A 189 -12.13 6.93 -4.37
CA PHE A 189 -11.66 5.54 -4.29
C PHE A 189 -10.60 5.47 -5.40
N TYR A 190 -9.30 5.28 -5.19
CA TYR A 190 -8.64 4.04 -4.80
C TYR A 190 -7.17 4.32 -4.39
N ARG A 191 -6.95 5.02 -3.28
CA ARG A 191 -5.66 4.93 -2.55
C ARG A 191 -5.71 3.76 -1.58
N ILE A 192 -5.77 2.55 -2.12
CA ILE A 192 -5.62 1.33 -1.32
C ILE A 192 -4.35 0.65 -1.81
N GLU A 193 -3.25 0.97 -1.14
CA GLU A 193 -2.17 0.02 -0.80
C GLU A 193 -1.07 0.72 0.02
N ASN A 194 -0.67 1.95 -0.34
CA ASN A 194 0.40 2.63 0.42
C ASN A 194 0.01 2.99 1.86
N SER A 195 -1.26 3.31 2.13
CA SER A 195 -1.72 3.63 3.49
C SER A 195 -1.77 2.40 4.40
N ILE A 196 -2.12 1.22 3.87
CA ILE A 196 -2.22 -0.01 4.66
C ILE A 196 -0.84 -0.62 4.90
N SER A 197 0.06 -0.59 3.90
CA SER A 197 1.45 -1.04 4.09
C SER A 197 2.16 -0.23 5.17
N ASN A 198 2.02 1.11 5.14
CA ASN A 198 2.63 1.97 6.16
C ASN A 198 2.02 1.78 7.55
N VAL A 199 0.71 1.51 7.62
CA VAL A 199 0.04 1.17 8.89
C VAL A 199 0.50 -0.21 9.40
N GLY A 200 0.65 -1.21 8.53
CA GLY A 200 1.17 -2.53 8.90
C GLY A 200 2.58 -2.44 9.48
N SER A 201 3.49 -1.76 8.77
CA SER A 201 4.86 -1.52 9.23
C SER A 201 4.89 -0.73 10.55
N SER A 202 4.06 0.31 10.68
CA SER A 202 3.98 1.08 11.93
C SER A 202 3.39 0.27 13.08
N VAL A 203 2.46 -0.66 12.82
CA VAL A 203 1.88 -1.54 13.85
C VAL A 203 2.89 -2.59 14.29
N ASP A 204 3.67 -3.16 13.37
CA ASP A 204 4.75 -4.10 13.71
C ASP A 204 5.85 -3.41 14.51
N ASP A 205 6.25 -2.20 14.11
CA ASP A 205 7.22 -1.38 14.85
C ASP A 205 6.69 -0.99 16.24
N LEU A 206 5.40 -0.63 16.34
CA LEU A 206 4.75 -0.37 17.62
C LEU A 206 4.63 -1.62 18.48
N GLN A 207 4.34 -2.79 17.92
CA GLN A 207 4.34 -4.06 18.66
C GLN A 207 5.73 -4.35 19.22
N ASN A 208 6.77 -4.22 18.41
CA ASN A 208 8.15 -4.40 18.85
C ASN A 208 8.53 -3.39 19.95
N GLN A 209 8.15 -2.12 19.79
CA GLN A 209 8.35 -1.10 20.83
C GLN A 209 7.53 -1.39 22.09
N VAL A 210 6.32 -1.91 21.99
CA VAL A 210 5.49 -2.33 23.15
C VAL A 210 6.10 -3.56 23.85
N TYR A 211 6.64 -4.52 23.10
CA TYR A 211 7.39 -5.66 23.66
C TYR A 211 8.66 -5.22 24.40
N ASP A 212 9.36 -4.19 23.91
CA ASP A 212 10.52 -3.59 24.58
C ASP A 212 10.12 -2.66 25.74
N LEU A 213 8.95 -2.03 25.69
CA LEU A 213 8.34 -1.28 26.79
C LEU A 213 7.68 -2.18 27.85
N GLY A 214 7.64 -3.49 27.63
CA GLY A 214 7.42 -4.49 28.68
C GLY A 214 8.60 -4.47 29.64
N VAL A 215 8.67 -3.44 30.48
CA VAL A 215 9.70 -3.21 31.50
C VAL A 215 9.80 -4.48 32.34
N SER A 216 10.86 -5.26 32.14
CA SER A 216 11.13 -6.43 32.97
C SER A 216 11.51 -5.91 34.35
N TYR A 217 10.58 -5.93 35.30
CA TYR A 217 10.91 -5.67 36.69
C TYR A 217 11.43 -6.97 37.30
N THR A 218 12.58 -6.88 37.96
CA THR A 218 13.06 -7.93 38.85
C THR A 218 12.60 -7.56 40.25
N ILE A 219 11.69 -8.35 40.82
CA ILE A 219 11.27 -8.19 42.21
C ILE A 219 11.94 -9.26 43.07
N VAL A 220 12.31 -8.88 44.30
CA VAL A 220 12.70 -9.86 45.32
C VAL A 220 11.44 -10.58 45.77
N LYS A 221 11.30 -11.85 45.36
CA LYS A 221 10.18 -12.72 45.72
C LYS A 221 10.31 -13.20 47.16
N THR A 222 11.49 -13.67 47.53
CA THR A 222 11.81 -14.07 48.90
C THR A 222 13.21 -13.61 49.27
N LEU A 223 13.40 -13.26 50.54
CA LEU A 223 14.71 -12.99 51.12
C LEU A 223 14.75 -13.61 52.51
N SER A 224 15.78 -14.40 52.78
CA SER A 224 16.01 -15.00 54.10
C SER A 224 17.47 -14.86 54.50
N VAL A 225 17.72 -14.75 55.80
CA VAL A 225 19.07 -14.61 56.37
C VAL A 225 19.30 -15.74 57.35
N VAL A 226 20.26 -16.61 57.06
CA VAL A 226 20.57 -17.81 57.84
C VAL A 226 22.08 -18.02 57.82
N ASP A 227 22.70 -18.33 58.97
CA ASP A 227 24.11 -18.71 59.09
C ASP A 227 25.11 -17.80 58.34
N ASN A 228 25.02 -16.48 58.58
CA ASN A 228 25.86 -15.46 57.91
C ASN A 228 25.71 -15.40 56.38
N LYS A 229 24.59 -15.91 55.85
CA LYS A 229 24.22 -15.82 54.44
C LYS A 229 22.87 -15.16 54.24
N ILE A 230 22.72 -14.46 53.13
CA ILE A 230 21.47 -13.87 52.63
C ILE A 230 21.10 -14.65 51.38
N ASN A 231 19.97 -15.34 51.41
CA ASN A 231 19.41 -16.04 50.27
C ASN A 231 18.30 -15.18 49.67
N VAL A 232 18.40 -14.89 48.38
CA VAL A 232 17.44 -14.05 47.66
C VAL A 232 16.90 -14.82 46.47
N THR A 233 15.57 -14.93 46.38
CA THR A 233 14.90 -15.38 45.16
C THR A 233 14.33 -14.18 44.44
N TYR A 234 14.74 -13.99 43.21
CA TYR A 234 14.24 -12.95 42.32
C TYR A 234 13.21 -13.55 41.36
N GLU A 235 12.13 -12.82 41.12
CA GLU A 235 11.14 -13.15 40.10
C GLU A 235 11.16 -12.08 39.00
N VAL A 236 11.20 -12.54 37.75
CA VAL A 236 11.16 -11.69 36.56
C VAL A 236 9.97 -12.09 35.71
N GLU A 237 9.08 -11.15 35.44
CA GLU A 237 7.94 -11.36 34.55
C GLU A 237 8.20 -10.68 33.21
N LYS A 238 8.38 -11.48 32.15
CA LYS A 238 8.41 -11.01 30.75
C LYS A 238 7.65 -12.00 29.89
N GLY A 239 6.34 -11.83 29.80
CA GLY A 239 5.45 -12.79 29.13
C GLY A 239 5.24 -14.09 29.93
N ASP A 240 6.28 -14.59 30.62
CA ASP A 240 6.26 -15.72 31.54
C ASP A 240 7.06 -15.42 32.83
N THR A 241 6.71 -16.07 33.94
CA THR A 241 7.34 -15.91 35.26
C THR A 241 8.60 -16.77 35.40
N HIS A 242 9.75 -16.14 35.59
CA HIS A 242 11.04 -16.81 35.77
C HIS A 242 11.64 -16.52 37.15
N GLN A 243 12.30 -17.50 37.76
CA GLN A 243 12.97 -17.35 39.07
C GLN A 243 14.48 -17.56 38.99
N TYR A 244 15.21 -16.73 39.74
CA TYR A 244 16.64 -16.81 39.93
C TYR A 244 16.96 -16.76 41.41
N HIS A 245 17.94 -17.54 41.84
CA HIS A 245 18.36 -17.60 43.23
C HIS A 245 19.79 -17.10 43.35
N ALA A 246 20.03 -16.21 44.31
CA ALA A 246 21.35 -15.71 44.65
C ALA A 246 21.62 -15.91 46.14
N GLU A 247 22.81 -16.39 46.45
CA GLU A 247 23.30 -16.53 47.82
C GLU A 247 24.43 -15.52 48.03
N TYR A 248 24.34 -14.74 49.10
CA TYR A 248 25.36 -13.78 49.49
C TYR A 248 25.89 -14.15 50.88
N SER A 249 27.21 -14.14 51.08
CA SER A 249 27.79 -14.13 52.42
C SER A 249 27.89 -12.71 52.94
N PHE A 250 27.90 -12.55 54.26
CA PHE A 250 28.20 -11.27 54.87
C PHE A 250 29.07 -11.40 56.12
N THR A 251 29.91 -10.40 56.35
CA THR A 251 30.67 -10.25 57.59
C THR A 251 30.07 -9.17 58.47
N THR A 252 30.28 -9.28 59.78
CA THR A 252 29.82 -8.29 60.75
C THR A 252 30.99 -7.78 61.59
N ASP A 253 30.85 -6.56 62.12
CA ASP A 253 31.72 -6.08 63.18
C ASP A 253 31.35 -6.68 64.55
N SER A 254 32.10 -6.31 65.59
CA SER A 254 31.85 -6.75 66.97
C SER A 254 30.50 -6.30 67.56
N SER A 255 29.78 -5.39 66.89
CA SER A 255 28.43 -4.96 67.26
C SER A 255 27.32 -5.68 66.48
N GLY A 256 27.69 -6.61 65.59
CA GLY A 256 26.75 -7.36 64.74
C GLY A 256 26.30 -6.59 63.50
N ARG A 257 26.87 -5.43 63.20
CA ARG A 257 26.52 -4.65 62.01
C ARG A 257 27.22 -5.25 60.78
N ILE A 258 26.49 -5.44 59.69
CA ILE A 258 27.05 -5.90 58.41
C ILE A 258 28.11 -4.90 57.93
N THR A 259 29.32 -5.39 57.69
CA THR A 259 30.45 -4.60 57.19
C THR A 259 30.84 -4.94 55.76
N SER A 260 30.48 -6.12 55.25
CA SER A 260 30.59 -6.47 53.84
C SER A 260 29.53 -7.49 53.42
N ILE A 261 29.16 -7.49 52.14
CA ILE A 261 28.31 -8.49 51.51
C ILE A 261 29.03 -8.94 50.24
N THR A 262 29.16 -10.24 50.05
CA THR A 262 29.81 -10.84 48.87
C THR A 262 28.82 -11.81 48.22
N LEU A 263 28.62 -11.70 46.90
CA LEU A 263 27.88 -12.70 46.16
C LEU A 263 28.70 -13.98 46.12
N GLU A 264 28.14 -15.07 46.61
CA GLU A 264 28.79 -16.38 46.63
C GLU A 264 28.38 -17.21 45.42
N ASP A 265 27.07 -17.27 45.13
CA ASP A 265 26.54 -18.09 44.05
C ASP A 265 25.29 -17.45 43.41
N ILE A 266 25.11 -17.73 42.12
CA ILE A 266 23.90 -17.40 41.38
C ILE A 266 23.50 -18.57 40.50
N PHE A 267 22.26 -19.02 40.63
CA PHE A 267 21.72 -20.09 39.80
C PHE A 267 20.30 -19.75 39.32
N SER A 268 19.99 -20.18 38.12
CA SER A 268 18.67 -20.05 37.51
C SER A 268 17.97 -21.41 37.55
N GLU A 269 16.65 -21.42 37.69
CA GLU A 269 15.84 -22.63 37.46
C GLU A 269 15.76 -23.04 35.98
N LEU A 270 16.51 -22.39 35.08
CA LEU A 270 16.86 -22.96 33.78
C LEU A 270 17.66 -24.26 34.00
N LEU A 271 16.93 -25.35 34.19
CA LEU A 271 17.45 -26.71 34.27
C LEU A 271 18.34 -26.97 33.05
N LEU A 272 19.66 -26.96 33.26
CA LEU A 272 20.60 -27.74 32.45
C LEU A 272 19.93 -29.10 32.22
N LYS A 273 19.80 -29.55 30.96
CA LYS A 273 19.16 -30.84 30.67
C LYS A 273 19.88 -31.90 31.51
N GLU A 274 19.22 -32.42 32.54
CA GLU A 274 19.83 -33.39 33.44
C GLU A 274 20.18 -34.63 32.62
N VAL A 275 21.40 -35.13 32.80
CA VAL A 275 21.81 -36.38 32.16
C VAL A 275 21.08 -37.51 32.88
N SER A 276 20.19 -38.19 32.15
CA SER A 276 19.52 -39.39 32.63
C SER A 276 20.47 -40.59 32.65
N SER A 277 21.29 -40.74 31.61
CA SER A 277 22.30 -41.79 31.53
C SER A 277 23.49 -41.37 30.66
N LEU A 278 24.66 -41.91 30.99
CA LEU A 278 25.90 -41.71 30.24
C LEU A 278 26.55 -43.07 29.99
N LEU A 279 26.71 -43.44 28.73
CA LEU A 279 27.37 -44.68 28.32
C LEU A 279 28.68 -44.34 27.63
N ILE A 280 29.79 -44.94 28.08
CA ILE A 280 31.13 -44.67 27.56
C ILE A 280 31.70 -45.94 26.93
N ASP A 281 32.25 -45.81 25.73
CA ASP A 281 33.00 -46.83 24.99
C ASP A 281 34.43 -46.31 24.70
N ALA A 282 35.30 -47.14 24.11
CA ALA A 282 36.74 -46.92 24.00
C ALA A 282 37.17 -45.59 23.36
N ALA A 283 36.34 -44.99 22.50
CA ALA A 283 36.63 -43.73 21.81
C ALA A 283 35.45 -42.74 21.75
N ALA A 284 34.33 -43.05 22.41
CA ALA A 284 33.12 -42.25 22.35
C ALA A 284 32.27 -42.42 23.61
N PHE A 285 31.37 -41.47 23.86
CA PHE A 285 30.31 -41.65 24.84
C PHE A 285 28.99 -41.04 24.35
N GLU A 286 27.90 -41.65 24.79
CA GLU A 286 26.54 -41.22 24.48
C GLU A 286 25.83 -40.79 25.76
N VAL A 287 25.20 -39.61 25.70
CA VAL A 287 24.47 -38.97 26.79
C VAL A 287 22.99 -39.07 26.46
N THR A 288 22.18 -39.68 27.32
CA THR A 288 20.71 -39.54 27.29
C THR A 288 20.30 -38.56 28.36
N TYR A 289 19.49 -37.57 27.99
CA TYR A 289 18.95 -36.57 28.91
C TYR A 289 17.62 -37.03 29.51
N ALA A 290 17.25 -36.47 30.66
CA ALA A 290 16.03 -36.80 31.41
C ALA A 290 14.74 -36.53 30.61
N ASP A 291 14.81 -35.69 29.57
CA ASP A 291 13.72 -35.43 28.63
C ASP A 291 13.63 -36.47 27.49
N GLY A 292 14.49 -37.49 27.51
CA GLY A 292 14.54 -38.57 26.51
C GLY A 292 15.35 -38.25 25.26
N SER A 293 15.90 -37.04 25.11
CA SER A 293 16.80 -36.72 23.99
C SER A 293 18.20 -37.31 24.20
N THR A 294 18.92 -37.64 23.13
CA THR A 294 20.29 -38.18 23.21
C THR A 294 21.31 -37.33 22.47
N GLY A 295 22.58 -37.45 22.85
CA GLY A 295 23.71 -36.85 22.16
C GLY A 295 24.94 -37.75 22.21
N SER A 296 25.56 -37.98 21.05
CA SER A 296 26.78 -38.77 20.92
C SER A 296 28.00 -37.89 20.75
N TYR A 297 29.10 -38.29 21.38
CA TYR A 297 30.35 -37.54 21.40
C TYR A 297 31.52 -38.50 21.21
N THR A 298 32.49 -38.12 20.40
CA THR A 298 33.77 -38.81 20.30
C THR A 298 34.82 -38.06 21.08
N TYR A 299 35.85 -38.76 21.52
CA TYR A 299 36.94 -38.13 22.25
C TYR A 299 38.30 -38.73 21.89
N SER A 300 39.35 -37.92 22.00
CA SER A 300 40.73 -38.36 21.86
C SER A 300 41.46 -38.32 23.20
N THR A 301 42.40 -39.24 23.40
CA THR A 301 43.25 -39.27 24.59
C THR A 301 44.72 -39.08 24.25
N ASP A 302 45.48 -38.54 25.19
CA ASP A 302 46.94 -38.55 25.10
C ASP A 302 47.51 -39.94 25.43
N SER A 303 48.84 -40.07 25.32
CA SER A 303 49.55 -41.33 25.60
C SER A 303 49.47 -41.82 27.05
N SER A 304 48.94 -41.00 27.98
CA SER A 304 48.66 -41.38 29.37
C SER A 304 47.20 -41.78 29.61
N GLY A 305 46.37 -41.71 28.57
CA GLY A 305 44.95 -42.04 28.61
C GLY A 305 44.04 -40.88 29.06
N ARG A 306 44.55 -39.66 29.20
CA ARG A 306 43.72 -38.49 29.55
C ARG A 306 43.04 -37.93 28.31
N ILE A 307 41.76 -37.58 28.43
CA ILE A 307 41.00 -36.96 27.36
C ILE A 307 41.58 -35.58 27.05
N THR A 308 41.89 -35.35 25.77
CA THR A 308 42.48 -34.11 25.27
C THR A 308 41.53 -33.30 24.41
N ALA A 309 40.54 -33.94 23.78
CA ALA A 309 39.48 -33.28 23.04
C ALA A 309 38.21 -34.12 23.04
N ILE A 310 37.06 -33.45 22.94
CA ILE A 310 35.74 -34.07 22.78
C ILE A 310 35.03 -33.32 21.65
N GLU A 311 34.49 -34.06 20.70
CA GLU A 311 33.71 -33.53 19.58
C GLU A 311 32.34 -34.21 19.52
N LYS A 312 31.29 -33.41 19.30
CA LYS A 312 29.94 -33.93 19.12
C LYS A 312 29.80 -34.53 17.72
N VAL A 313 29.17 -35.70 17.63
CA VAL A 313 28.89 -36.40 16.37
C VAL A 313 27.41 -36.30 16.03
#